data_AF-A0A1P8NE63-F1
#
_entry.id   AF-A0A1P8NE63-F1
#
_cell.length_a   1.000
_cell.length_b   1.000
_cell.length_c   1.000
_cell.angle_alpha   90.00
_cell.angle_beta   90.00
_cell.angle_gamma   90.00
#
_symmetry.space_group_name_H-M   'P 1'
#
loop_
_entity.id
_entity.type
_entity.pdbx_description
1 polymer ?
#
loop_
_entity_poly.entity_id
_entity_poly.type
_entity_poly.pdbx_seq_one_letter_code
_entity_poly.pdbx_strand_id
1 'polypeptide(L)'
;MTVSPLIWILTIIAIVGLLAFDYIFHVRKAHIPTIGEAAVWSGIYVGIALVFGIGVLALGGTTMGAEYFAGYVTEKALSIDNLFVFLVIMGAFAVPRQDQQKVLLFGITFAIIARSGMIAIGAVAIDRLSFAFYIFGAILLYTAAKMIRDEAKEDDPDEDKQDSFLVRLVKKVLPATDEFDGDKLLTIENGKRVLTPMLLVMIAIAGTDLLFALDSIPAIFGLTQNTYIVFTATAFSLLGLRQLYFLIDGLLDRLVYLSYGLSVILAFIGVKLVLHALHTNELFFVHGGEPLDVPEVTTGLSLTVIISVLVVTVLVSLLSPKGRAQAAVNNAHREAVAYVEMTYAGFEARRDAMYERMLEDEKTLQGLPAKFRSMVASEQNVRELLTDAHRIHEVRVAFNDRGERSDEQPEDLLVTRADGTIATDGNGNVVTVAEDEAARATSQARHREREEARAAYAASRSS
;
A
#
# COMPACT_ATOMS: atom_id res chain seq x y z
N MET A 1 -5.68 -34.68 -19.89
CA MET A 1 -4.76 -35.55 -19.13
C MET A 1 -4.85 -35.14 -17.67
N THR A 2 -5.05 -36.08 -16.75
CA THR A 2 -5.18 -35.77 -15.32
C THR A 2 -3.79 -35.66 -14.69
N VAL A 3 -3.47 -34.51 -14.10
CA VAL A 3 -2.20 -34.28 -13.40
C VAL A 3 -2.16 -35.14 -12.14
N SER A 4 -1.01 -35.79 -11.88
CA SER A 4 -0.85 -36.69 -10.73
C SER A 4 -1.14 -35.98 -9.39
N PRO A 5 -1.84 -36.63 -8.44
CA PRO A 5 -2.09 -36.07 -7.11
C PRO A 5 -0.81 -35.64 -6.38
N LEU A 6 0.32 -36.32 -6.63
CA LEU A 6 1.61 -35.96 -6.04
C LEU A 6 2.08 -34.58 -6.51
N ILE A 7 1.91 -34.27 -7.80
CA ILE A 7 2.28 -32.96 -8.37
C ILE A 7 1.40 -31.87 -7.76
N TRP A 8 0.10 -32.12 -7.59
CA TRP A 8 -0.81 -31.22 -6.88
C TRP A 8 -0.33 -30.92 -5.46
N ILE A 9 -0.04 -31.97 -4.67
CA ILE A 9 0.41 -31.82 -3.28
C ILE A 9 1.70 -31.01 -3.22
N LEU A 10 2.70 -31.34 -4.05
CA LEU A 10 3.95 -30.60 -4.10
C LEU A 10 3.75 -29.13 -4.48
N THR A 11 2.87 -28.86 -5.44
CA THR A 11 2.57 -27.49 -5.90
C THR A 11 1.87 -26.68 -4.81
N ILE A 12 0.89 -27.28 -4.11
CA ILE A 12 0.19 -26.63 -2.99
C ILE A 12 1.17 -26.34 -1.85
N ILE A 13 2.04 -27.30 -1.51
CA ILE A 13 3.09 -27.09 -0.48
C ILE A 13 4.01 -25.94 -0.89
N ALA A 14 4.41 -25.85 -2.16
CA ALA A 14 5.23 -24.75 -2.66
C ALA A 14 4.52 -23.40 -2.54
N ILE A 15 3.24 -23.30 -2.94
CA ILE A 15 2.44 -22.06 -2.85
C ILE A 15 2.25 -21.66 -1.38
N VAL A 16 1.85 -22.60 -0.51
CA VAL A 16 1.69 -22.34 0.92
C VAL A 16 3.01 -21.94 1.56
N GLY A 17 4.13 -22.57 1.16
CA GLY A 17 5.47 -22.20 1.59
C GLY A 17 5.85 -20.78 1.19
N LEU A 18 5.54 -20.37 -0.05
CA LEU A 18 5.76 -19.01 -0.52
C LEU A 18 4.89 -17.99 0.22
N LEU A 19 3.61 -18.29 0.49
CA LEU A 19 2.74 -17.44 1.30
C LEU A 19 3.23 -17.32 2.74
N ALA A 20 3.66 -18.44 3.34
CA ALA A 20 4.24 -18.44 4.68
C ALA A 20 5.54 -17.64 4.74
N PHE A 21 6.38 -17.73 3.71
CA PHE A 21 7.56 -16.90 3.57
C PHE A 21 7.19 -15.41 3.50
N ASP A 22 6.22 -15.05 2.64
CA ASP A 22 5.72 -13.69 2.49
C ASP A 22 5.16 -13.10 3.80
N TYR A 23 4.52 -13.94 4.62
CA TYR A 23 4.04 -13.56 5.96
C TYR A 23 5.18 -13.38 6.97
N ILE A 24 6.06 -14.39 7.10
CA ILE A 24 7.07 -14.45 8.17
C ILE A 24 8.13 -13.37 7.97
N PHE A 25 8.60 -13.16 6.74
CA PHE A 25 9.73 -12.28 6.48
C PHE A 25 9.32 -10.81 6.32
N HIS A 26 8.12 -10.55 5.81
CA HIS A 26 7.73 -9.19 5.46
C HIS A 26 6.54 -8.63 6.25
N VAL A 27 5.64 -9.46 6.81
CA VAL A 27 4.51 -8.96 7.62
C VAL A 27 4.81 -8.97 9.11
N ARG A 28 5.65 -9.91 9.59
CA ARG A 28 5.95 -10.04 11.02
C ARG A 28 6.65 -8.81 11.61
N LYS A 29 7.37 -8.04 10.80
CA LYS A 29 7.89 -6.71 11.16
C LYS A 29 7.29 -5.72 10.17
N ALA A 30 6.34 -4.90 10.63
CA ALA A 30 5.77 -3.85 9.81
C ALA A 30 6.89 -2.87 9.43
N HIS A 31 7.30 -2.88 8.17
CA HIS A 31 8.23 -1.93 7.60
C HIS A 31 7.72 -1.54 6.21
N ILE A 32 7.66 -0.24 5.94
CA ILE A 32 7.21 0.27 4.63
C ILE A 32 8.31 -0.06 3.61
N PRO A 33 8.08 -0.94 2.62
CA PRO A 33 9.12 -1.34 1.68
C PRO A 33 9.50 -0.15 0.81
N THR A 34 10.79 0.02 0.56
CA THR A 34 11.23 1.01 -0.42
C THR A 34 10.84 0.56 -1.84
N ILE A 35 10.67 1.51 -2.78
CA ILE A 35 10.38 1.22 -4.21
C ILE A 35 11.39 0.22 -4.78
N GLY A 36 12.68 0.37 -4.45
CA GLY A 36 13.74 -0.53 -4.90
C GLY A 36 13.59 -1.95 -4.35
N GLU A 37 13.29 -2.08 -3.07
CA GLU A 37 13.00 -3.37 -2.43
C GLU A 37 11.74 -4.02 -3.05
N ALA A 38 10.66 -3.26 -3.21
CA ALA A 38 9.42 -3.71 -3.81
C ALA A 38 9.63 -4.21 -5.26
N ALA A 39 10.42 -3.50 -6.07
CA ALA A 39 10.76 -3.89 -7.43
C ALA A 39 11.55 -5.21 -7.48
N VAL A 40 12.57 -5.35 -6.61
CA VAL A 40 13.38 -6.59 -6.53
C VAL A 40 12.51 -7.78 -6.14
N TRP A 41 11.70 -7.65 -5.09
CA TRP A 41 10.84 -8.74 -4.65
C TRP A 41 9.75 -9.06 -5.68
N SER A 42 9.17 -8.05 -6.34
CA SER A 42 8.24 -8.26 -7.45
C SER A 42 8.89 -9.07 -8.57
N GLY A 43 10.13 -8.71 -8.95
CA GLY A 43 10.93 -9.45 -9.93
C GLY A 43 11.23 -10.89 -9.51
N ILE A 44 11.50 -11.13 -8.23
CA ILE A 44 11.70 -12.49 -7.68
C ILE A 44 10.43 -13.34 -7.86
N TYR A 45 9.26 -12.82 -7.48
CA TYR A 45 7.99 -13.57 -7.61
C TYR A 45 7.62 -13.83 -9.06
N VAL A 46 7.86 -12.86 -9.96
CA VAL A 46 7.72 -13.08 -11.41
C VAL A 46 8.70 -14.16 -11.87
N GLY A 47 9.96 -14.11 -11.44
CA GLY A 47 10.97 -15.12 -11.76
C GLY A 47 10.57 -16.52 -11.30
N ILE A 48 10.03 -16.67 -10.09
CA ILE A 48 9.53 -17.95 -9.56
C ILE A 48 8.39 -18.48 -10.45
N ALA A 49 7.45 -17.64 -10.86
CA ALA A 49 6.36 -18.03 -11.76
C ALA A 49 6.88 -18.47 -13.13
N LEU A 50 7.87 -17.74 -13.69
CA LEU A 50 8.49 -18.11 -14.96
C LEU A 50 9.24 -19.45 -14.88
N VAL A 51 10.00 -19.67 -13.80
CA VAL A 51 10.70 -20.94 -13.55
C VAL A 51 9.70 -22.10 -13.42
N PHE A 52 8.59 -21.88 -12.71
CA PHE A 52 7.52 -22.86 -12.62
C PHE A 52 6.93 -23.17 -14.02
N GLY A 53 6.66 -22.14 -14.83
CA GLY A 53 6.17 -22.30 -16.20
C GLY A 53 7.13 -23.06 -17.13
N ILE A 54 8.44 -22.85 -16.99
CA ILE A 54 9.45 -23.65 -17.69
C ILE A 54 9.39 -25.11 -17.23
N GLY A 55 9.19 -25.35 -15.93
CA GLY A 55 8.98 -26.70 -15.39
C GLY A 55 7.72 -27.38 -15.97
N VAL A 56 6.62 -26.64 -16.09
CA VAL A 56 5.39 -27.12 -16.75
C VAL A 56 5.64 -27.43 -18.22
N LEU A 57 6.39 -26.58 -18.93
CA LEU A 57 6.74 -26.80 -20.34
C LEU A 57 7.63 -28.03 -20.53
N ALA A 58 8.60 -28.24 -19.63
CA ALA A 58 9.52 -29.38 -19.70
C ALA A 58 8.85 -30.72 -19.33
N LEU A 59 7.99 -30.73 -18.31
CA LEU A 59 7.39 -31.95 -17.76
C LEU A 59 5.99 -32.25 -18.33
N GLY A 60 5.21 -31.21 -18.61
CA GLY A 60 3.83 -31.28 -19.14
C GLY A 60 3.74 -31.08 -20.66
N GLY A 61 4.86 -30.76 -21.32
CA GLY A 61 4.94 -30.55 -22.77
C GLY A 61 4.57 -29.12 -23.20
N THR A 62 4.75 -28.86 -24.49
CA THR A 62 4.61 -27.50 -25.08
C THR A 62 3.21 -26.94 -24.95
N THR A 63 2.17 -27.77 -25.07
CA THR A 63 0.77 -27.32 -24.97
C THR A 63 0.45 -26.82 -23.56
N MET A 64 0.72 -27.62 -22.53
CA MET A 64 0.48 -27.20 -21.14
C MET A 64 1.35 -26.02 -20.72
N GLY A 65 2.60 -25.96 -21.20
CA GLY A 65 3.48 -24.82 -20.97
C GLY A 65 2.93 -23.53 -21.60
N ALA A 66 2.48 -23.57 -22.85
CA ALA A 66 1.90 -22.42 -23.53
C ALA A 66 0.59 -21.96 -22.86
N GLU A 67 -0.28 -22.90 -22.47
CA GLU A 67 -1.49 -22.61 -21.70
C GLU A 67 -1.17 -21.97 -20.34
N TYR A 68 -0.14 -22.45 -19.63
CA TYR A 68 0.32 -21.82 -18.39
C TYR A 68 0.78 -20.39 -18.59
N PHE A 69 1.63 -20.13 -19.58
CA PHE A 69 2.12 -18.77 -19.82
C PHE A 69 1.00 -17.83 -20.27
N ALA A 70 0.11 -18.30 -21.15
CA ALA A 70 -1.05 -17.53 -21.59
C ALA A 70 -1.98 -17.22 -20.40
N GLY A 71 -2.30 -18.23 -19.58
CA GLY A 71 -3.10 -18.07 -18.36
C GLY A 71 -2.43 -17.16 -17.34
N TYR A 72 -1.14 -17.35 -17.08
CA TYR A 72 -0.37 -16.55 -16.11
C TYR A 72 -0.34 -15.08 -16.50
N VAL A 73 -0.04 -14.74 -17.76
CA VAL A 73 -0.01 -13.34 -18.21
C VAL A 73 -1.41 -12.73 -18.14
N THR A 74 -2.44 -13.48 -18.54
CA THR A 74 -3.84 -13.03 -18.49
C THR A 74 -4.27 -12.74 -17.06
N GLU A 75 -4.06 -13.70 -16.14
CA GLU A 75 -4.37 -13.54 -14.73
C GLU A 75 -3.52 -12.45 -14.07
N LYS A 76 -2.25 -12.31 -14.45
CA LYS A 76 -1.37 -11.26 -13.92
C LYS A 76 -1.91 -9.90 -14.32
N ALA A 77 -2.27 -9.73 -15.59
CA ALA A 77 -2.84 -8.49 -16.10
C ALA A 77 -4.17 -8.15 -15.40
N LEU A 78 -5.05 -9.14 -15.20
CA LEU A 78 -6.30 -9.00 -14.44
C LEU A 78 -6.04 -8.66 -12.96
N SER A 79 -5.04 -9.27 -12.32
CA SER A 79 -4.69 -8.98 -10.92
C SER A 79 -4.14 -7.58 -10.70
N ILE A 80 -3.48 -6.99 -11.71
CA ILE A 80 -3.01 -5.60 -11.67
C ILE A 80 -4.21 -4.64 -11.71
N ASP A 81 -5.24 -4.94 -12.50
CA ASP A 81 -6.52 -4.21 -12.48
C ASP A 81 -7.10 -4.20 -11.04
N ASN A 82 -7.09 -5.37 -10.38
CA ASN A 82 -7.59 -5.52 -9.01
C ASN A 82 -6.83 -4.66 -7.97
N LEU A 83 -5.52 -4.45 -8.17
CA LEU A 83 -4.71 -3.63 -7.26
C LEU A 83 -5.17 -2.17 -7.21
N PHE A 84 -5.69 -1.64 -8.31
CA PHE A 84 -6.20 -0.26 -8.31
C PHE A 84 -7.42 -0.11 -7.42
N VAL A 85 -8.32 -1.10 -7.41
CA VAL A 85 -9.45 -1.06 -6.49
C VAL A 85 -9.00 -1.26 -5.05
N PHE A 86 -7.94 -2.03 -4.80
CA PHE A 86 -7.37 -2.14 -3.46
C PHE A 86 -6.78 -0.82 -2.96
N LEU A 87 -6.05 -0.09 -3.82
CA LEU A 87 -5.55 1.26 -3.54
C LEU A 87 -6.70 2.21 -3.19
N VAL A 88 -7.77 2.18 -3.98
CA VAL A 88 -8.95 3.00 -3.74
C VAL A 88 -9.61 2.67 -2.41
N ILE A 89 -9.86 1.39 -2.13
CA ILE A 89 -10.53 0.98 -0.88
C ILE A 89 -9.67 1.39 0.31
N MET A 90 -8.37 1.12 0.29
CA MET A 90 -7.50 1.50 1.41
C MET A 90 -7.38 3.01 1.57
N GLY A 91 -7.31 3.77 0.47
CA GLY A 91 -7.32 5.23 0.50
C GLY A 91 -8.63 5.80 1.03
N ALA A 92 -9.77 5.25 0.61
CA ALA A 92 -11.11 5.70 1.03
C ALA A 92 -11.38 5.44 2.53
N PHE A 93 -10.76 4.40 3.10
CA PHE A 93 -10.80 4.12 4.53
C PHE A 93 -9.61 4.72 5.28
N ALA A 94 -8.74 5.50 4.62
CA ALA A 94 -7.54 6.10 5.18
C ALA A 94 -6.68 5.11 5.98
N VAL A 95 -6.49 3.91 5.44
CA VAL A 95 -5.76 2.83 6.11
C VAL A 95 -4.31 3.25 6.35
N PRO A 96 -3.82 3.24 7.62
CA PRO A 96 -2.43 3.59 7.92
C PRO A 96 -1.44 2.73 7.13
N ARG A 97 -0.37 3.34 6.61
CA ARG A 97 0.63 2.66 5.75
C ARG A 97 1.22 1.38 6.36
N GLN A 98 1.40 1.35 7.68
CA GLN A 98 1.91 0.19 8.41
C GLN A 98 0.97 -1.03 8.38
N ASP A 99 -0.34 -0.79 8.24
CA ASP A 99 -1.36 -1.85 8.28
C ASP A 99 -1.79 -2.32 6.88
N GLN A 100 -1.50 -1.52 5.83
CA GLN A 100 -1.73 -1.87 4.42
C GLN A 100 -1.18 -3.26 4.05
N GLN A 101 0.02 -3.60 4.54
CA GLN A 101 0.64 -4.91 4.32
C GLN A 101 -0.22 -6.08 4.79
N LYS A 102 -0.84 -5.94 5.96
CA LYS A 102 -1.67 -6.98 6.56
C LYS A 102 -2.97 -7.11 5.80
N VAL A 103 -3.56 -5.98 5.38
CA VAL A 103 -4.76 -5.98 4.55
C VAL A 103 -4.50 -6.69 3.23
N LEU A 104 -3.39 -6.37 2.56
CA LEU A 104 -3.01 -6.96 1.29
C LEU A 104 -2.74 -8.45 1.41
N LEU A 105 -2.00 -8.87 2.44
CA LEU A 105 -1.74 -10.30 2.64
C LEU A 105 -3.03 -11.06 2.91
N PHE A 106 -3.92 -10.51 3.75
CA PHE A 106 -5.24 -11.09 3.98
C PHE A 106 -6.02 -11.20 2.66
N GLY A 107 -6.06 -10.11 1.89
CA GLY A 107 -6.74 -10.05 0.59
C GLY A 107 -6.20 -11.09 -0.39
N ILE A 108 -4.88 -11.19 -0.56
CA ILE A 108 -4.23 -12.15 -1.45
C ILE A 108 -4.47 -13.59 -0.99
N THR A 109 -4.35 -13.86 0.32
CA THR A 109 -4.60 -15.20 0.88
C THR A 109 -6.04 -15.62 0.66
N PHE A 110 -6.98 -14.71 0.96
CA PHE A 110 -8.40 -14.94 0.71
C PHE A 110 -8.69 -15.13 -0.78
N ALA A 111 -8.12 -14.30 -1.65
CA ALA A 111 -8.26 -14.37 -3.10
C ALA A 111 -7.84 -15.75 -3.63
N ILE A 112 -6.67 -16.26 -3.22
CA ILE A 112 -6.20 -17.59 -3.61
C ILE A 112 -7.20 -18.66 -3.14
N ILE A 113 -7.68 -18.60 -1.90
CA ILE A 113 -8.65 -19.56 -1.36
C ILE A 113 -9.97 -19.50 -2.13
N ALA A 114 -10.53 -18.30 -2.30
CA ALA A 114 -11.80 -18.07 -2.97
C ALA A 114 -11.74 -18.54 -4.43
N ARG A 115 -10.70 -18.15 -5.17
CA ARG A 115 -10.48 -18.60 -6.56
C ARG A 115 -10.30 -20.10 -6.64
N SER A 116 -9.52 -20.71 -5.75
CA SER A 116 -9.38 -22.17 -5.71
C SER A 116 -10.71 -22.87 -5.48
N GLY A 117 -11.55 -22.33 -4.59
CA GLY A 117 -12.90 -22.82 -4.36
C GLY A 117 -13.78 -22.73 -5.61
N MET A 118 -13.80 -21.57 -6.28
CA MET A 118 -14.57 -21.38 -7.52
C MET A 118 -14.07 -22.28 -8.66
N ILE A 119 -12.75 -22.45 -8.80
CA ILE A 119 -12.13 -23.35 -9.77
C ILE A 119 -12.54 -24.81 -9.49
N ALA A 120 -12.59 -25.22 -8.22
CA ALA A 120 -13.01 -26.56 -7.82
C ALA A 120 -14.52 -26.81 -8.01
N ILE A 121 -15.35 -25.80 -7.77
CA ILE A 121 -16.80 -25.86 -8.03
C ILE A 121 -17.09 -25.84 -9.53
N GLY A 122 -16.21 -25.21 -10.33
CA GLY A 122 -16.34 -25.05 -11.77
C GLY A 122 -17.13 -23.81 -12.17
N ALA A 123 -17.02 -23.42 -13.45
CA ALA A 123 -17.59 -22.18 -13.99
C ALA A 123 -19.13 -22.08 -13.89
N VAL A 124 -19.84 -23.19 -13.66
CA VAL A 124 -21.31 -23.25 -13.62
C VAL A 124 -21.92 -22.55 -12.38
N ALA A 125 -21.13 -22.26 -11.35
CA ALA A 125 -21.63 -21.55 -10.16
C ALA A 125 -21.68 -20.01 -10.30
N ILE A 126 -21.09 -19.46 -11.36
CA ILE A 126 -20.80 -18.01 -11.49
C ILE A 126 -22.02 -17.21 -11.97
N ASP A 127 -22.90 -17.80 -12.79
CA ASP A 127 -24.03 -17.08 -13.43
C ASP A 127 -25.00 -16.41 -12.43
N ARG A 128 -25.15 -16.94 -11.20
CA ARG A 128 -26.13 -16.42 -10.22
C ARG A 128 -25.69 -15.19 -9.43
N LEU A 129 -24.49 -14.68 -9.67
CA LEU A 129 -23.89 -13.59 -8.89
C LEU A 129 -23.80 -12.26 -9.65
N SER A 130 -24.39 -12.15 -10.85
CA SER A 130 -24.34 -10.94 -11.68
C SER A 130 -24.88 -9.69 -10.98
N PHE A 131 -25.85 -9.85 -10.06
CA PHE A 131 -26.41 -8.73 -9.28
C PHE A 131 -25.37 -7.98 -8.45
N ALA A 132 -24.31 -8.66 -8.02
CA ALA A 132 -23.29 -8.08 -7.16
C ALA A 132 -22.42 -7.05 -7.91
N PHE A 133 -22.29 -7.19 -9.23
CA PHE A 133 -21.63 -6.19 -10.07
C PHE A 133 -22.37 -4.85 -10.08
N TYR A 134 -23.72 -4.84 -10.05
CA TYR A 134 -24.48 -3.59 -9.94
C TYR A 134 -24.19 -2.86 -8.63
N ILE A 135 -24.19 -3.60 -7.51
CA ILE A 135 -23.96 -3.02 -6.17
C ILE A 135 -22.56 -2.40 -6.11
N PHE A 136 -21.54 -3.16 -6.54
CA PHE A 136 -20.17 -2.65 -6.52
C PHE A 136 -19.94 -1.53 -7.51
N GLY A 137 -20.43 -1.65 -8.75
CA GLY A 137 -20.37 -0.57 -9.74
C GLY A 137 -20.94 0.74 -9.19
N ALA A 138 -22.10 0.69 -8.51
CA ALA A 138 -22.69 1.85 -7.87
C ALA A 138 -21.83 2.42 -6.73
N ILE A 139 -21.25 1.55 -5.88
CA ILE A 139 -20.34 1.96 -4.79
C ILE A 139 -19.09 2.65 -5.34
N LEU A 140 -18.48 2.10 -6.40
CA LEU A 140 -17.30 2.67 -7.03
C LEU A 140 -17.62 4.03 -7.66
N LEU A 141 -18.71 4.13 -8.43
CA LEU A 141 -19.16 5.41 -9.02
C LEU A 141 -19.44 6.47 -7.95
N TYR A 142 -20.10 6.09 -6.86
CA TYR A 142 -20.33 6.98 -5.73
C TYR A 142 -19.01 7.47 -5.13
N THR A 143 -18.06 6.56 -4.89
CA THR A 143 -16.77 6.87 -4.28
C THR A 143 -15.93 7.77 -5.18
N ALA A 144 -15.98 7.57 -6.50
CA ALA A 144 -15.33 8.45 -7.47
C ALA A 144 -15.91 9.86 -7.42
N ALA A 145 -17.24 9.98 -7.38
CA ALA A 145 -17.90 11.27 -7.29
C ALA A 145 -17.59 11.99 -5.96
N LYS A 146 -17.51 11.25 -4.84
CA LYS A 146 -17.13 11.80 -3.54
C LYS A 146 -15.68 12.30 -3.56
N MET A 147 -14.74 11.50 -4.05
CA MET A 147 -13.32 11.84 -4.07
C MET A 147 -13.04 13.12 -4.90
N ILE A 148 -13.73 13.31 -6.03
CA ILE A 148 -13.64 14.56 -6.81
C ILE A 148 -14.22 15.76 -6.04
N ARG A 149 -15.31 15.57 -5.30
CA ARG A 149 -15.95 16.64 -4.51
C ARG A 149 -15.10 17.06 -3.33
N ASP A 150 -14.50 16.11 -2.62
CA ASP A 150 -13.63 16.39 -1.47
C ASP A 150 -12.38 17.16 -1.91
N GLU A 151 -11.80 16.80 -3.05
CA GLU A 151 -10.65 17.52 -3.63
C GLU A 151 -11.03 18.92 -4.15
N ALA A 152 -12.25 19.10 -4.67
CA ALA A 152 -12.76 20.41 -5.09
C ALA A 152 -13.08 21.37 -3.93
N LYS A 153 -13.12 20.85 -2.69
CA LYS A 153 -13.43 21.60 -1.47
C LYS A 153 -12.19 22.02 -0.66
N GLU A 154 -10.97 21.74 -1.13
CA GLU A 154 -9.71 22.10 -0.45
C GLU A 154 -9.52 23.61 -0.15
N ASP A 155 -10.41 24.50 -0.62
CA ASP A 155 -10.38 25.94 -0.34
C ASP A 155 -11.17 26.36 0.93
N ASP A 156 -11.75 25.43 1.70
CA ASP A 156 -12.49 25.75 2.95
C ASP A 156 -11.91 25.01 4.18
N PRO A 157 -11.25 25.69 5.13
CA PRO A 157 -10.49 25.06 6.22
C PRO A 157 -11.32 24.50 7.40
N ASP A 158 -12.65 24.57 7.37
CA ASP A 158 -13.51 24.26 8.54
C ASP A 158 -14.41 23.01 8.41
N GLU A 159 -14.31 22.18 7.37
CA GLU A 159 -15.04 20.90 7.32
C GLU A 159 -14.11 19.71 7.64
N ASP A 160 -14.27 19.15 8.85
CA ASP A 160 -13.79 17.82 9.20
C ASP A 160 -13.99 16.85 8.03
N LYS A 161 -12.94 16.12 7.66
CA LYS A 161 -12.96 15.07 6.61
C LYS A 161 -13.99 14.00 6.99
N GLN A 162 -15.25 14.25 6.66
CA GLN A 162 -16.35 13.40 7.08
C GLN A 162 -16.23 12.01 6.44
N ASP A 163 -16.33 11.01 7.32
CA ASP A 163 -16.45 9.57 7.05
C ASP A 163 -16.82 9.18 5.62
N SER A 164 -16.05 8.27 5.04
CA SER A 164 -16.39 7.59 3.79
C SER A 164 -17.80 6.98 3.88
N PHE A 165 -18.64 7.19 2.87
CA PHE A 165 -20.01 6.66 2.83
C PHE A 165 -20.07 5.14 3.02
N LEU A 166 -19.04 4.43 2.56
CA LEU A 166 -18.82 3.01 2.82
C LEU A 166 -18.72 2.71 4.33
N VAL A 167 -17.97 3.54 5.07
CA VAL A 167 -17.88 3.48 6.53
C VAL A 167 -19.25 3.71 7.16
N ARG A 168 -20.02 4.71 6.72
CA ARG A 168 -21.39 4.98 7.23
C ARG A 168 -22.38 3.84 6.94
N LEU A 169 -22.33 3.27 5.73
CA LEU A 169 -23.24 2.19 5.32
C LEU A 169 -22.96 0.91 6.12
N VAL A 170 -21.68 0.60 6.35
CA VAL A 170 -21.27 -0.56 7.13
C VAL A 170 -21.50 -0.33 8.63
N LYS A 171 -21.22 0.87 9.18
CA LYS A 171 -21.57 1.26 10.57
C LYS A 171 -23.08 1.16 10.86
N LYS A 172 -23.92 1.32 9.84
CA LYS A 172 -25.38 1.18 9.97
C LYS A 172 -25.84 -0.27 10.15
N VAL A 173 -25.05 -1.24 9.68
CA VAL A 173 -25.38 -2.68 9.71
C VAL A 173 -24.55 -3.43 10.76
N LEU A 174 -23.35 -2.94 11.06
CA LEU A 174 -22.37 -3.56 11.94
C LEU A 174 -21.82 -2.52 12.94
N PRO A 175 -21.85 -2.79 14.26
CA PRO A 175 -21.29 -1.87 15.24
C PRO A 175 -19.77 -1.84 15.10
N ALA A 176 -19.25 -0.76 14.52
CA ALA A 176 -17.83 -0.55 14.24
C ALA A 176 -17.33 0.77 14.84
N THR A 177 -16.07 0.80 15.28
CA THR A 177 -15.43 1.99 15.86
C THR A 177 -15.04 3.01 14.80
N ASP A 178 -14.85 4.26 15.23
CA ASP A 178 -14.39 5.36 14.36
C ASP A 178 -12.86 5.33 14.16
N GLU A 179 -12.11 4.87 15.16
CA GLU A 179 -10.65 4.84 15.14
C GLU A 179 -10.08 3.44 14.86
N PHE A 180 -8.91 3.42 14.19
CA PHE A 180 -8.10 2.21 14.02
C PHE A 180 -7.34 1.89 15.31
N ASP A 181 -7.58 0.70 15.88
CA ASP A 181 -6.80 0.15 17.01
C ASP A 181 -5.67 -0.76 16.48
N GLY A 182 -4.75 -0.15 15.71
CA GLY A 182 -3.67 -0.85 15.02
C GLY A 182 -4.17 -1.95 14.08
N ASP A 183 -3.66 -3.17 14.26
CA ASP A 183 -3.99 -4.35 13.44
C ASP A 183 -5.10 -5.24 14.02
N LYS A 184 -5.72 -4.82 15.14
CA LYS A 184 -6.79 -5.62 15.76
C LYS A 184 -8.03 -5.62 14.88
N LEU A 185 -8.65 -6.78 14.74
CA LEU A 185 -9.89 -6.93 13.95
C LEU A 185 -11.14 -6.60 14.78
N LEU A 186 -11.07 -6.79 16.09
CA LEU A 186 -12.12 -6.49 17.05
C LEU A 186 -11.51 -5.65 18.17
N THR A 187 -12.22 -4.61 18.59
CA THR A 187 -11.85 -3.83 19.78
C THR A 187 -13.02 -3.75 20.74
N ILE A 188 -12.77 -3.24 21.95
CA ILE A 188 -13.79 -3.06 22.99
C ILE A 188 -14.02 -1.57 23.15
N GLU A 189 -15.20 -1.11 22.77
CA GLU A 189 -15.63 0.28 22.94
C GLU A 189 -16.89 0.27 23.82
N ASN A 190 -16.92 1.11 24.85
CA ASN A 190 -18.03 1.18 25.80
C ASN A 190 -18.46 -0.18 26.40
N GLY A 191 -17.49 -1.07 26.66
CA GLY A 191 -17.71 -2.39 27.25
C GLY A 191 -18.33 -3.43 26.30
N LYS A 192 -18.51 -3.12 25.01
CA LYS A 192 -19.02 -4.04 23.99
C LYS A 192 -17.92 -4.34 22.96
N ARG A 193 -17.88 -5.59 22.48
CA ARG A 193 -17.02 -5.95 21.34
C ARG A 193 -17.61 -5.36 20.06
N VAL A 194 -16.79 -4.57 19.38
CA VAL A 194 -17.13 -3.84 18.16
C VAL A 194 -16.08 -4.12 17.09
N LEU A 195 -16.48 -4.02 15.84
CA LEU A 195 -15.62 -4.28 14.69
C LEU A 195 -14.71 -3.08 14.47
N THR A 196 -13.45 -3.31 14.14
CA THR A 196 -12.55 -2.22 13.74
C THR A 196 -12.76 -1.85 12.27
N PRO A 197 -12.43 -0.61 11.87
CA PRO A 197 -12.36 -0.23 10.45
C PRO A 197 -11.50 -1.18 9.61
N MET A 198 -10.44 -1.74 10.19
CA MET A 198 -9.54 -2.71 9.58
C MET A 198 -10.30 -3.95 9.05
N LEU A 199 -11.17 -4.54 9.86
CA LEU A 199 -11.96 -5.70 9.42
C LEU A 199 -12.94 -5.35 8.30
N LEU A 200 -13.50 -4.14 8.29
CA LEU A 200 -14.39 -3.69 7.21
C LEU A 200 -13.64 -3.56 5.88
N VAL A 201 -12.43 -3.01 5.91
CA VAL A 201 -11.55 -2.92 4.74
C VAL A 201 -11.22 -4.32 4.23
N MET A 202 -10.85 -5.26 5.12
CA MET A 202 -10.57 -6.65 4.75
C MET A 202 -11.75 -7.32 4.06
N ILE A 203 -12.97 -7.12 4.58
CA ILE A 203 -14.20 -7.65 3.96
C ILE A 203 -14.43 -7.01 2.59
N ALA A 204 -14.25 -5.69 2.47
CA ALA A 204 -14.44 -4.98 1.20
C ALA A 204 -13.44 -5.47 0.13
N ILE A 205 -12.17 -5.64 0.48
CA ILE A 205 -11.14 -6.18 -0.41
C ILE A 205 -11.46 -7.63 -0.81
N ALA A 206 -11.80 -8.49 0.15
CA ALA A 206 -12.17 -9.88 -0.10
C ALA A 206 -13.40 -9.99 -1.02
N GLY A 207 -14.43 -9.17 -0.77
CA GLY A 207 -15.63 -9.11 -1.60
C GLY A 207 -15.34 -8.61 -3.01
N THR A 208 -14.48 -7.61 -3.15
CA THR A 208 -14.09 -7.08 -4.46
C THR A 208 -13.33 -8.12 -5.29
N ASP A 209 -12.37 -8.83 -4.70
CA ASP A 209 -11.64 -9.87 -5.45
C ASP A 209 -12.56 -11.02 -5.87
N LEU A 210 -13.51 -11.42 -5.02
CA LEU A 210 -14.51 -12.43 -5.37
C LEU A 210 -15.32 -12.00 -6.61
N LEU A 211 -15.62 -10.72 -6.78
CA LEU A 211 -16.30 -10.22 -7.98
C LEU A 211 -15.41 -10.19 -9.20
N PHE A 212 -14.15 -9.79 -9.05
CA PHE A 212 -13.19 -9.86 -10.15
C PHE A 212 -12.88 -11.29 -10.58
N ALA A 213 -13.03 -12.26 -9.67
CA ALA A 213 -12.96 -13.67 -10.01
C ALA A 213 -14.08 -14.12 -10.94
N LEU A 214 -15.25 -13.47 -10.93
CA LEU A 214 -16.36 -13.82 -11.82
C LEU A 214 -16.04 -13.53 -13.30
N ASP A 215 -15.19 -12.55 -13.60
CA ASP A 215 -14.73 -12.25 -14.97
C ASP A 215 -13.45 -13.05 -15.31
N SER A 216 -12.51 -13.10 -14.36
CA SER A 216 -11.21 -13.76 -14.59
C SER A 216 -11.28 -15.29 -14.68
N ILE A 217 -12.19 -15.95 -13.95
CA ILE A 217 -12.31 -17.41 -13.98
C ILE A 217 -12.86 -17.93 -15.32
N PRO A 218 -13.97 -17.40 -15.87
CA PRO A 218 -14.41 -17.76 -17.22
C PRO A 218 -13.36 -17.45 -18.27
N ALA A 219 -12.66 -16.31 -18.16
CA ALA A 219 -11.61 -15.93 -19.09
C ALA A 219 -10.47 -16.96 -19.14
N ILE A 220 -9.95 -17.41 -17.97
CA ILE A 220 -8.88 -18.40 -17.95
C ILE A 220 -9.36 -19.81 -18.37
N PHE A 221 -10.59 -20.20 -18.01
CA PHE A 221 -11.16 -21.44 -18.53
C PHE A 221 -11.37 -21.39 -20.06
N GLY A 222 -11.58 -20.21 -20.63
CA GLY A 222 -11.58 -20.00 -22.08
C GLY A 222 -10.23 -20.27 -22.75
N LEU A 223 -9.12 -20.13 -22.02
CA LEU A 223 -7.77 -20.42 -22.51
C LEU A 223 -7.38 -21.89 -22.32
N THR A 224 -7.78 -22.50 -21.20
CA THR A 224 -7.48 -23.90 -20.91
C THR A 224 -8.55 -24.55 -20.05
N GLN A 225 -8.89 -25.79 -20.38
CA GLN A 225 -9.78 -26.63 -19.57
C GLN A 225 -9.01 -27.43 -18.51
N ASN A 226 -7.68 -27.27 -18.44
CA ASN A 226 -6.87 -27.95 -17.45
C ASN A 226 -6.92 -27.21 -16.11
N THR A 227 -7.72 -27.72 -15.17
CA THR A 227 -7.90 -27.15 -13.83
C THR A 227 -6.59 -26.95 -13.06
N TYR A 228 -5.57 -27.79 -13.31
CA TYR A 228 -4.25 -27.60 -12.71
C TYR A 228 -3.56 -26.35 -13.24
N ILE A 229 -3.62 -26.11 -14.55
CA ILE A 229 -3.06 -24.92 -15.16
C ILE A 229 -3.83 -23.68 -14.71
N VAL A 230 -5.16 -23.75 -14.68
CA VAL A 230 -6.01 -22.67 -14.17
C VAL A 230 -5.62 -22.29 -12.74
N PHE A 231 -5.60 -23.27 -11.82
CA PHE A 231 -5.21 -23.03 -10.43
C PHE A 231 -3.80 -22.45 -10.29
N THR A 232 -2.82 -23.05 -10.97
CA THR A 232 -1.42 -22.62 -10.82
C THR A 232 -1.16 -21.24 -11.42
N ALA A 233 -1.69 -20.95 -12.61
CA ALA A 233 -1.58 -19.63 -13.23
C ALA A 233 -2.19 -18.54 -12.34
N THR A 234 -3.38 -18.78 -11.81
CA THR A 234 -4.06 -17.86 -10.87
C THR A 234 -3.31 -17.70 -9.56
N ALA A 235 -2.81 -18.78 -8.96
CA ALA A 235 -2.08 -18.68 -7.70
C ALA A 235 -0.76 -17.91 -7.89
N PHE A 236 0.04 -18.25 -8.90
CA PHE A 236 1.32 -17.58 -9.16
C PHE A 236 1.14 -16.14 -9.64
N SER A 237 0.03 -15.78 -10.27
CA SER A 237 -0.24 -14.39 -10.67
C SER A 237 -0.50 -13.48 -9.45
N LEU A 238 -1.19 -14.01 -8.43
CA LEU A 238 -1.47 -13.32 -7.17
C LEU A 238 -0.24 -13.25 -6.24
N LEU A 239 0.71 -14.17 -6.38
CA LEU A 239 2.00 -14.06 -5.68
C LEU A 239 2.78 -12.83 -6.19
N GLY A 240 3.38 -12.08 -5.26
CA GLY A 240 4.09 -10.84 -5.57
C GLY A 240 3.20 -9.60 -5.74
N LEU A 241 1.88 -9.74 -5.62
CA LEU A 241 0.92 -8.64 -5.82
C LEU A 241 1.07 -7.55 -4.75
N ARG A 242 1.41 -7.93 -3.51
CA ARG A 242 1.71 -6.98 -2.43
C ARG A 242 2.88 -6.06 -2.78
N GLN A 243 3.93 -6.60 -3.36
CA GLN A 243 5.12 -5.83 -3.73
C GLN A 243 4.80 -4.90 -4.90
N LEU A 244 3.96 -5.35 -5.82
CA LEU A 244 3.48 -4.50 -6.90
C LEU A 244 2.58 -3.37 -6.37
N TYR A 245 1.77 -3.63 -5.34
CA TYR A 245 1.03 -2.59 -4.63
C TYR A 245 1.98 -1.52 -4.10
N PHE A 246 3.01 -1.87 -3.32
CA PHE A 246 3.95 -0.86 -2.77
C PHE A 246 4.78 -0.16 -3.84
N LEU A 247 5.05 -0.84 -4.95
CA LEU A 247 5.70 -0.23 -6.10
C LEU A 247 4.80 0.85 -6.70
N ILE A 248 3.52 0.55 -6.90
CA ILE A 248 2.54 1.50 -7.44
C ILE A 248 2.28 2.61 -6.40
N ASP A 249 1.94 2.27 -5.16
CA ASP A 249 1.70 3.21 -4.06
C ASP A 249 2.86 4.20 -3.87
N GLY A 250 4.10 3.72 -3.83
CA GLY A 250 5.27 4.59 -3.70
C GLY A 250 5.50 5.51 -4.92
N LEU A 251 5.06 5.11 -6.12
CA LEU A 251 5.03 6.00 -7.29
C LEU A 251 3.89 7.02 -7.19
N LEU A 252 2.74 6.61 -6.65
CA LEU A 252 1.53 7.41 -6.50
C LEU A 252 1.66 8.48 -5.40
N ASP A 253 2.35 8.18 -4.30
CA ASP A 253 2.60 9.11 -3.17
C ASP A 253 3.31 10.42 -3.57
N ARG A 254 3.97 10.42 -4.72
CA ARG A 254 4.69 11.59 -5.24
C ARG A 254 3.83 12.46 -6.16
N LEU A 255 2.57 12.10 -6.36
CA LEU A 255 1.69 12.71 -7.36
C LEU A 255 0.64 13.60 -6.70
N VAL A 256 0.72 14.89 -6.97
CA VAL A 256 -0.24 15.88 -6.43
C VAL A 256 -1.66 15.68 -6.93
N TYR A 257 -1.85 15.14 -8.15
CA TYR A 257 -3.19 14.92 -8.71
C TYR A 257 -3.65 13.48 -8.58
N LEU A 258 -3.12 12.75 -7.57
CA LEU A 258 -3.43 11.36 -7.36
C LEU A 258 -4.94 11.11 -7.18
N SER A 259 -5.60 11.90 -6.32
CA SER A 259 -7.04 11.78 -6.05
C SER A 259 -7.87 11.87 -7.33
N TYR A 260 -7.51 12.77 -8.26
CA TYR A 260 -8.18 12.89 -9.55
C TYR A 260 -7.95 11.67 -10.45
N GLY A 261 -6.70 11.18 -10.54
CA GLY A 261 -6.37 9.98 -11.31
C GLY A 261 -7.11 8.74 -10.80
N LEU A 262 -7.11 8.53 -9.48
CA LEU A 262 -7.86 7.47 -8.82
C LEU A 262 -9.37 7.60 -9.05
N SER A 263 -9.93 8.81 -8.98
CA SER A 263 -11.34 9.04 -9.23
C SER A 263 -11.76 8.68 -10.66
N VAL A 264 -10.93 9.01 -11.66
CA VAL A 264 -11.20 8.66 -13.07
C VAL A 264 -11.12 7.15 -13.28
N ILE A 265 -10.09 6.50 -12.75
CA ILE A 265 -9.95 5.03 -12.78
C ILE A 265 -11.17 4.38 -12.12
N LEU A 266 -11.59 4.90 -10.98
CA LEU A 266 -12.72 4.38 -10.22
C LEU A 266 -14.05 4.55 -10.93
N ALA A 267 -14.27 5.71 -11.55
CA ALA A 267 -15.45 5.94 -12.38
C ALA A 267 -15.46 4.97 -13.57
N PHE A 268 -14.31 4.78 -14.21
CA PHE A 268 -14.17 3.86 -15.34
C PHE A 268 -14.44 2.40 -14.95
N ILE A 269 -13.83 1.90 -13.87
CA ILE A 269 -14.07 0.55 -13.37
C ILE A 269 -15.54 0.40 -12.95
N GLY A 270 -16.10 1.39 -12.25
CA GLY A 270 -17.52 1.39 -11.86
C GLY A 270 -18.46 1.28 -13.07
N VAL A 271 -18.21 2.06 -14.13
CA VAL A 271 -18.96 1.96 -15.39
C VAL A 271 -18.78 0.58 -16.02
N LYS A 272 -17.55 0.05 -16.09
CA LYS A 272 -17.27 -1.30 -16.61
C LYS A 272 -18.08 -2.37 -15.88
N LEU A 273 -18.13 -2.34 -14.54
CA LEU A 273 -18.89 -3.32 -13.77
C LEU A 273 -20.40 -3.22 -14.03
N VAL A 274 -20.94 -2.00 -14.15
CA VAL A 274 -22.36 -1.81 -14.48
C VAL A 274 -22.66 -2.29 -15.91
N LEU A 275 -21.79 -2.00 -16.88
CA LEU A 275 -21.95 -2.47 -18.26
C LEU A 275 -21.93 -4.00 -18.34
N HIS A 276 -20.99 -4.64 -17.65
CA HIS A 276 -20.95 -6.09 -17.58
C HIS A 276 -22.23 -6.67 -16.94
N ALA A 277 -22.71 -6.06 -15.84
CA ALA A 277 -23.96 -6.46 -15.19
C ALA A 277 -25.19 -6.30 -16.10
N LEU A 278 -25.22 -5.27 -16.96
CA LEU A 278 -26.27 -5.05 -17.96
C LEU A 278 -26.20 -6.08 -19.10
N HIS A 279 -24.99 -6.50 -19.48
CA HIS A 279 -24.79 -7.55 -20.49
C HIS A 279 -25.19 -8.93 -19.95
N THR A 280 -24.89 -9.24 -18.69
CA THR A 280 -25.28 -10.49 -18.02
C THR A 280 -26.57 -10.34 -17.19
N ASN A 281 -27.46 -9.44 -17.59
CA ASN A 281 -28.58 -9.04 -16.75
C ASN A 281 -29.61 -10.16 -16.62
N GLU A 282 -29.87 -10.59 -15.38
CA GLU A 282 -30.92 -11.56 -15.03
C GLU A 282 -31.98 -10.97 -14.08
N LEU A 283 -31.85 -9.68 -13.74
CA LEU A 283 -32.71 -9.03 -12.75
C LEU A 283 -34.06 -8.66 -13.38
N PHE A 284 -35.14 -9.27 -12.90
CA PHE A 284 -36.50 -9.06 -13.42
C PHE A 284 -36.95 -7.58 -13.46
N PHE A 285 -36.38 -6.72 -12.62
CA PHE A 285 -36.70 -5.30 -12.56
C PHE A 285 -35.85 -4.42 -13.51
N VAL A 286 -34.74 -4.92 -14.04
CA VAL A 286 -33.90 -4.23 -15.03
C VAL A 286 -34.17 -4.88 -16.39
N HIS A 287 -34.67 -4.10 -17.36
CA HIS A 287 -34.99 -4.58 -18.72
C HIS A 287 -35.80 -5.90 -18.79
N GLY A 288 -36.66 -6.16 -17.80
CA GLY A 288 -37.46 -7.39 -17.75
C GLY A 288 -36.68 -8.69 -17.49
N GLY A 289 -35.41 -8.59 -17.07
CA GLY A 289 -34.52 -9.74 -16.90
C GLY A 289 -33.84 -10.21 -18.19
N GLU A 290 -33.98 -9.46 -19.28
CA GLU A 290 -33.27 -9.74 -20.54
C GLU A 290 -31.90 -9.04 -20.56
N PRO A 291 -30.86 -9.70 -21.10
CA PRO A 291 -29.58 -9.10 -21.45
C PRO A 291 -29.74 -7.88 -22.36
N LEU A 292 -29.00 -6.81 -22.08
CA LEU A 292 -28.87 -5.68 -23.00
C LEU A 292 -27.60 -5.83 -23.84
N ASP A 293 -27.72 -5.58 -25.15
CA ASP A 293 -26.57 -5.52 -26.06
C ASP A 293 -25.77 -4.22 -25.84
N VAL A 294 -25.02 -4.20 -24.75
CA VAL A 294 -24.10 -3.11 -24.40
C VAL A 294 -22.65 -3.54 -24.70
N PRO A 295 -21.77 -2.61 -25.12
CA PRO A 295 -20.39 -2.96 -25.42
C PRO A 295 -19.65 -3.50 -24.19
N GLU A 296 -19.06 -4.69 -24.31
CA GLU A 296 -18.19 -5.23 -23.27
C GLU A 296 -16.82 -4.54 -23.30
N VAL A 297 -16.37 -4.07 -22.14
CA VAL A 297 -15.04 -3.48 -21.98
C VAL A 297 -14.03 -4.62 -21.80
N THR A 298 -13.29 -4.92 -22.87
CA THR A 298 -12.25 -5.95 -22.82
C THR A 298 -11.18 -5.61 -21.78
N THR A 299 -10.55 -6.64 -21.19
CA THR A 299 -9.44 -6.48 -20.24
C THR A 299 -8.30 -5.63 -20.81
N GLY A 300 -7.96 -5.83 -22.08
CA GLY A 300 -6.91 -5.06 -22.75
C GLY A 300 -7.24 -3.57 -22.86
N LEU A 301 -8.51 -3.23 -23.15
CA LEU A 301 -8.98 -1.85 -23.14
C LEU A 301 -8.95 -1.28 -21.71
N SER A 302 -9.38 -2.06 -20.71
CA SER A 302 -9.35 -1.67 -19.29
C SER A 302 -7.95 -1.27 -18.85
N LEU A 303 -6.97 -2.15 -19.05
CA LEU A 303 -5.56 -1.90 -18.74
C LEU A 303 -5.01 -0.69 -19.48
N THR A 304 -5.32 -0.56 -20.78
CA THR A 304 -4.85 0.57 -21.58
C THR A 304 -5.38 1.89 -21.02
N VAL A 305 -6.66 1.96 -20.68
CA VAL A 305 -7.27 3.16 -20.10
C VAL A 305 -6.65 3.46 -18.72
N ILE A 306 -6.55 2.48 -17.84
CA ILE A 306 -6.01 2.66 -16.49
C ILE A 306 -4.55 3.09 -16.52
N ILE A 307 -3.71 2.40 -17.31
CA ILE A 307 -2.30 2.76 -17.49
C ILE A 307 -2.20 4.16 -18.10
N SER A 308 -3.02 4.49 -19.11
CA SER A 308 -3.01 5.82 -19.73
C SER A 308 -3.37 6.91 -18.74
N VAL A 309 -4.43 6.71 -17.94
CA VAL A 309 -4.83 7.65 -16.89
C VAL A 309 -3.70 7.81 -15.88
N LEU A 310 -3.10 6.72 -15.42
CA LEU A 310 -2.00 6.78 -14.47
C LEU A 310 -0.77 7.49 -15.06
N VAL A 311 -0.37 7.17 -16.29
CA VAL A 311 0.74 7.84 -16.98
C VAL A 311 0.44 9.33 -17.13
N VAL A 312 -0.77 9.70 -17.54
CA VAL A 312 -1.18 11.10 -17.65
C VAL A 312 -1.16 11.78 -16.28
N THR A 313 -1.73 11.16 -15.23
CA THR A 313 -1.71 11.69 -13.87
C THR A 313 -0.30 11.85 -13.34
N VAL A 314 0.60 10.89 -13.60
CA VAL A 314 2.02 10.95 -13.27
C VAL A 314 2.69 12.11 -13.99
N LEU A 315 2.56 12.17 -15.31
CA LEU A 315 3.18 13.21 -16.14
C LEU A 315 2.68 14.59 -15.77
N VAL A 316 1.36 14.77 -15.63
CA VAL A 316 0.75 16.04 -15.21
C VAL A 316 1.22 16.42 -13.82
N SER A 317 1.26 15.48 -12.87
CA SER A 317 1.77 15.77 -11.52
C SER A 317 3.23 16.18 -11.54
N LEU A 318 4.12 15.44 -12.21
CA LEU A 318 5.55 15.73 -12.27
C LEU A 318 5.88 17.01 -13.04
N LEU A 319 5.14 17.31 -14.11
CA LEU A 319 5.34 18.51 -14.93
C LEU A 319 4.66 19.75 -14.33
N SER A 320 3.67 19.57 -13.45
CA SER A 320 2.94 20.69 -12.87
C SER A 320 3.81 21.50 -11.88
N PRO A 321 3.65 22.84 -11.85
CA PRO A 321 4.28 23.67 -10.83
C PRO A 321 3.90 23.28 -9.40
N LYS A 322 2.65 22.85 -9.16
CA LYS A 322 2.15 22.36 -7.85
C LYS A 322 2.88 21.08 -7.44
N GLY A 323 3.07 20.13 -8.37
CA GLY A 323 3.79 18.89 -8.12
C GLY A 323 5.29 19.06 -7.89
N ARG A 324 5.96 19.94 -8.64
CA ARG A 324 7.37 20.28 -8.38
C ARG A 324 7.54 20.95 -7.03
N ALA A 325 6.60 21.82 -6.64
CA ALA A 325 6.58 22.44 -5.32
C ALA A 325 6.41 21.40 -4.20
N GLN A 326 5.40 20.52 -4.28
CA GLN A 326 5.17 19.49 -3.27
C GLN A 326 6.33 18.49 -3.19
N ALA A 327 6.91 18.10 -4.32
CA ALA A 327 8.06 17.20 -4.35
C ALA A 327 9.28 17.84 -3.65
N ALA A 328 9.52 19.14 -3.87
CA ALA A 328 10.58 19.87 -3.18
C ALA A 328 10.31 19.96 -1.68
N VAL A 329 9.07 20.20 -1.25
CA VAL A 329 8.68 20.21 0.17
C VAL A 329 8.92 18.84 0.82
N ASN A 330 8.41 17.77 0.22
CA ASN A 330 8.55 16.40 0.76
C ASN A 330 10.02 15.93 0.78
N ASN A 331 10.81 16.31 -0.23
CA ASN A 331 12.24 16.00 -0.24
C ASN A 331 12.99 16.78 0.83
N ALA A 332 12.76 18.09 0.95
CA ALA A 332 13.35 18.92 1.99
C ALA A 332 13.01 18.39 3.40
N HIS A 333 11.74 18.02 3.64
CA HIS A 333 11.32 17.38 4.89
C HIS A 333 12.12 16.10 5.15
N ARG A 334 12.13 15.17 4.18
CA ARG A 334 12.80 13.87 4.33
C ARG A 334 14.29 14.02 4.56
N GLU A 335 14.94 14.92 3.82
CA GLU A 335 16.37 15.16 3.96
C GLU A 335 16.71 15.85 5.27
N ALA A 336 15.89 16.81 5.71
CA ALA A 336 16.05 17.44 7.01
C ALA A 336 15.88 16.43 8.16
N VAL A 337 14.83 15.60 8.15
CA VAL A 337 14.63 14.54 9.13
C VAL A 337 15.80 13.55 9.11
N ALA A 338 16.18 13.06 7.93
CA ALA A 338 17.32 12.15 7.82
C ALA A 338 18.61 12.79 8.31
N TYR A 339 18.82 14.10 8.11
CA TYR A 339 19.99 14.83 8.57
C TYR A 339 20.03 14.99 10.09
N VAL A 340 18.89 15.34 10.68
CA VAL A 340 18.70 15.53 12.12
C VAL A 340 18.81 14.17 12.86
N GLU A 341 18.17 13.13 12.35
CA GLU A 341 18.11 11.80 12.98
C GLU A 341 19.34 10.92 12.71
N MET A 342 20.20 11.28 11.75
CA MET A 342 21.38 10.48 11.44
C MET A 342 22.26 10.34 12.69
N THR A 343 22.35 9.12 13.21
CA THR A 343 23.11 8.76 14.40
C THR A 343 24.47 8.17 14.01
N TYR A 344 25.52 8.68 14.64
CA TYR A 344 26.87 8.15 14.89
C TYR A 344 27.71 7.43 13.80
N ALA A 345 27.17 6.76 12.78
CA ALA A 345 27.98 6.00 11.83
C ALA A 345 27.52 6.19 10.37
N GLY A 346 27.94 7.29 9.76
CA GLY A 346 27.92 7.42 8.31
C GLY A 346 28.94 8.45 7.88
N PHE A 347 29.91 8.01 7.07
CA PHE A 347 31.04 8.79 6.52
C PHE A 347 30.68 10.27 6.29
N GLU A 348 31.57 11.19 6.73
CA GLU A 348 31.41 12.67 6.58
C GLU A 348 30.89 13.06 5.19
N ALA A 349 31.47 12.45 4.15
CA ALA A 349 31.09 12.66 2.75
C ALA A 349 29.60 12.41 2.44
N ARG A 350 28.95 11.47 3.14
CA ARG A 350 27.52 11.17 2.97
C ARG A 350 26.63 12.23 3.65
N ARG A 351 27.04 12.76 4.81
CA ARG A 351 26.33 13.88 5.45
C ARG A 351 26.48 15.16 4.62
N ASP A 352 27.69 15.44 4.13
CA ASP A 352 27.95 16.62 3.29
C ASP A 352 27.11 16.57 2.01
N ALA A 353 27.12 15.44 1.30
CA ALA A 353 26.31 15.25 0.10
C ALA A 353 24.79 15.31 0.38
N MET A 354 24.34 14.99 1.60
CA MET A 354 22.94 15.12 1.99
C MET A 354 22.57 16.56 2.31
N TYR A 355 23.46 17.30 2.98
CA TYR A 355 23.28 18.72 3.24
C TYR A 355 23.27 19.56 1.95
N GLU A 356 24.12 19.22 0.98
CA GLU A 356 24.12 19.87 -0.34
C GLU A 356 22.79 19.69 -1.08
N ARG A 357 22.23 18.46 -1.09
CA ARG A 357 20.90 18.21 -1.67
C ARG A 357 19.80 19.00 -0.94
N MET A 358 19.89 19.09 0.39
CA MET A 358 18.94 19.85 1.19
C MET A 358 18.96 21.34 0.82
N LEU A 359 20.14 21.91 0.57
CA LEU A 359 20.28 23.30 0.08
C LEU A 359 19.71 23.50 -1.33
N GLU A 360 19.84 22.51 -2.23
CA GLU A 360 19.24 22.56 -3.57
C GLU A 360 17.70 22.55 -3.50
N ASP A 361 17.14 21.71 -2.62
CA ASP A 361 15.70 21.66 -2.37
C ASP A 361 15.19 22.95 -1.73
N GLU A 362 15.91 23.50 -0.75
CA GLU A 362 15.56 24.79 -0.12
C GLU A 362 15.58 25.94 -1.14
N LYS A 363 16.57 26.00 -2.01
CA LYS A 363 16.63 26.98 -3.11
C LYS A 363 15.43 26.83 -4.05
N THR A 364 15.00 25.60 -4.30
CA THR A 364 13.79 25.32 -5.08
C THR A 364 12.53 25.85 -4.38
N LEU A 365 12.44 25.66 -3.05
CA LEU A 365 11.35 26.19 -2.21
C LEU A 365 11.30 27.72 -2.21
N GLN A 366 12.45 28.40 -2.09
CA GLN A 366 12.56 29.85 -2.12
C GLN A 366 12.15 30.43 -3.48
N GLY A 367 12.39 29.68 -4.57
CA GLY A 367 11.99 30.03 -5.93
C GLY A 367 10.50 29.84 -6.25
N LEU A 368 9.69 29.33 -5.31
CA LEU A 368 8.29 29.03 -5.57
C LEU A 368 7.42 30.30 -5.72
N PRO A 369 6.49 30.33 -6.71
CA PRO A 369 5.49 31.37 -6.83
C PRO A 369 4.69 31.57 -5.54
N ALA A 370 4.29 32.81 -5.23
CA ALA A 370 3.60 33.16 -3.98
C ALA A 370 2.37 32.28 -3.66
N LYS A 371 1.65 31.83 -4.71
CA LYS A 371 0.50 30.92 -4.61
C LYS A 371 0.83 29.56 -3.95
N PHE A 372 2.07 29.08 -4.04
CA PHE A 372 2.49 27.79 -3.50
C PHE A 372 3.24 27.90 -2.17
N ARG A 373 3.52 29.13 -1.69
CA ARG A 373 4.18 29.34 -0.39
C ARG A 373 3.30 28.95 0.80
N SER A 374 1.98 28.95 0.63
CA SER A 374 1.03 28.45 1.65
C SER A 374 1.14 26.94 1.85
N MET A 375 1.51 26.15 0.82
CA MET A 375 1.78 24.71 0.97
C MET A 375 3.04 24.45 1.81
N VAL A 376 4.05 25.31 1.68
CA VAL A 376 5.25 25.29 2.54
C VAL A 376 4.92 25.71 3.99
N ALA A 377 3.83 26.47 4.18
CA ALA A 377 3.37 26.90 5.50
C ALA A 377 2.39 25.91 6.15
N SER A 378 1.71 25.06 5.36
CA SER A 378 0.77 24.05 5.87
C SER A 378 1.47 22.83 6.46
N GLU A 379 2.68 22.50 6.02
CA GLU A 379 3.55 21.59 6.78
C GLU A 379 4.28 22.40 7.85
N GLN A 380 3.63 22.55 9.01
CA GLN A 380 4.11 23.30 10.18
C GLN A 380 5.56 22.97 10.61
N ASN A 381 6.14 21.86 10.14
CA ASN A 381 7.40 21.32 10.63
C ASN A 381 8.59 21.48 9.66
N VAL A 382 8.40 21.72 8.36
CA VAL A 382 9.53 21.70 7.39
C VAL A 382 10.51 22.85 7.62
N ARG A 383 10.00 24.07 7.84
CA ARG A 383 10.87 25.22 8.09
C ARG A 383 11.65 25.07 9.39
N GLU A 384 11.02 24.52 10.42
CA GLU A 384 11.67 24.26 11.69
C GLU A 384 12.75 23.18 11.54
N LEU A 385 12.42 22.07 10.89
CA LEU A 385 13.37 20.98 10.61
C LEU A 385 14.57 21.42 9.78
N LEU A 386 14.35 22.24 8.74
CA LEU A 386 15.44 22.83 7.96
C LEU A 386 16.33 23.71 8.84
N THR A 387 15.72 24.57 9.67
CA THR A 387 16.45 25.43 10.62
C THR A 387 17.30 24.60 11.59
N ASP A 388 16.72 23.53 12.14
CA ASP A 388 17.40 22.61 13.05
C ASP A 388 18.56 21.87 12.33
N ALA A 389 18.37 21.45 11.08
CA ALA A 389 19.41 20.84 10.26
C ALA A 389 20.58 21.79 9.96
N HIS A 390 20.30 23.07 9.63
CA HIS A 390 21.35 24.09 9.45
C HIS A 390 22.14 24.31 10.73
N ARG A 391 21.47 24.42 11.88
CA ARG A 391 22.14 24.58 13.18
C ARG A 391 23.07 23.42 13.51
N ILE A 392 22.62 22.18 13.29
CA ILE A 392 23.45 20.97 13.46
C ILE A 392 24.67 21.04 12.54
N HIS A 393 24.48 21.45 11.28
CA HIS A 393 25.57 21.55 10.32
C HIS A 393 26.62 22.59 10.74
N GLU A 394 26.20 23.79 11.14
CA GLU A 394 27.12 24.86 11.57
C GLU A 394 27.95 24.44 12.79
N VAL A 395 27.30 23.87 13.81
CA VAL A 395 27.98 23.38 15.01
C VAL A 395 29.03 22.34 14.63
N ARG A 396 28.67 21.40 13.75
CA ARG A 396 29.60 20.37 13.25
C ARG A 396 30.79 20.95 12.49
N VAL A 397 30.57 21.89 11.56
CA VAL A 397 31.66 22.53 10.82
C VAL A 397 32.62 23.24 11.79
N ALA A 398 32.09 23.92 12.79
CA ALA A 398 32.89 24.56 13.83
C ALA A 398 33.70 23.55 14.68
N PHE A 399 33.15 22.36 14.97
CA PHE A 399 33.90 21.26 15.60
C PHE A 399 35.05 20.77 14.71
N ASN A 400 34.76 20.55 13.42
CA ASN A 400 35.76 20.09 12.45
C ASN A 400 36.92 21.08 12.28
N ASP A 401 36.61 22.38 12.23
CA ASP A 401 37.62 23.45 12.11
C ASP A 401 38.53 23.55 13.34
N ARG A 402 38.06 23.11 14.52
CA ARG A 402 38.89 23.00 15.75
C ARG A 402 39.80 21.78 15.76
N GLY A 403 39.74 20.92 14.74
CA GLY A 403 40.50 19.67 14.70
C GLY A 403 39.98 18.60 15.67
N GLU A 404 38.83 18.85 16.30
CA GLU A 404 38.09 17.91 17.16
C GLU A 404 37.30 16.95 16.27
N ARG A 405 38.03 16.23 15.40
CA ARG A 405 37.45 15.15 14.61
C ARG A 405 37.13 14.01 15.55
N SER A 406 35.85 13.88 15.86
CA SER A 406 35.33 12.75 16.59
C SER A 406 34.55 11.88 15.61
N ASP A 407 34.93 10.60 15.55
CA ASP A 407 34.14 9.55 14.91
C ASP A 407 32.81 9.34 15.66
N GLU A 408 32.70 9.93 16.86
CA GLU A 408 31.52 9.98 17.72
C GLU A 408 30.91 11.39 17.73
N GLN A 409 29.59 11.47 17.56
CA GLN A 409 28.86 12.74 17.63
C GLN A 409 29.06 13.37 19.02
N PRO A 410 29.45 14.65 19.16
CA PRO A 410 29.48 15.33 20.46
C PRO A 410 28.11 15.24 21.15
N GLU A 411 28.07 14.89 22.45
CA GLU A 411 26.82 14.83 23.24
C GLU A 411 26.04 16.17 23.23
N ASP A 412 26.73 17.27 22.92
CA ASP A 412 26.22 18.65 22.95
C ASP A 412 25.48 19.10 21.68
N LEU A 413 25.20 18.21 20.72
CA LEU A 413 24.47 18.54 19.48
C LEU A 413 22.94 18.53 19.63
N LEU A 414 22.42 18.46 20.86
CA LEU A 414 21.00 18.64 21.13
C LEU A 414 20.61 20.09 20.90
N VAL A 415 19.79 20.25 19.87
CA VAL A 415 19.29 21.51 19.35
C VAL A 415 18.14 21.96 20.27
N THR A 416 18.49 22.56 21.41
CA THR A 416 17.51 23.17 22.34
C THR A 416 17.04 24.51 21.76
N ARG A 417 15.74 24.66 21.55
CA ARG A 417 15.10 25.91 21.10
C ARG A 417 15.09 26.94 22.25
N ALA A 418 14.91 28.22 21.92
CA ALA A 418 14.94 29.32 22.90
C ALA A 418 13.86 29.23 23.99
N ASP A 419 12.84 28.39 23.78
CA ASP A 419 11.77 28.08 24.72
C ASP A 419 12.04 26.86 25.62
N GLY A 420 13.20 26.20 25.48
CA GLY A 420 13.58 25.03 26.29
C GLY A 420 13.15 23.67 25.72
N THR A 421 12.69 23.60 24.47
CA THR A 421 12.32 22.36 23.78
C THR A 421 13.47 21.76 22.97
N ILE A 422 13.57 20.43 22.89
CA ILE A 422 14.48 19.69 22.00
C ILE A 422 13.74 19.45 20.68
N ALA A 423 14.44 19.67 19.56
CA ALA A 423 13.88 19.68 18.22
C ALA A 423 13.07 18.43 17.82
N THR A 424 13.50 17.24 18.21
CA THR A 424 12.81 15.97 17.91
C THR A 424 13.33 14.87 18.85
N ASP A 425 12.44 14.17 19.55
CA ASP A 425 12.79 12.88 20.17
C ASP A 425 13.00 11.80 19.12
N GLY A 426 13.38 10.59 19.54
CA GLY A 426 13.53 9.43 18.64
C GLY A 426 12.26 8.98 17.91
N ASN A 427 11.12 9.67 18.11
CA ASN A 427 9.85 9.44 17.43
C ASN A 427 9.38 10.67 16.60
N GLY A 428 10.20 11.71 16.48
CA GLY A 428 9.89 12.91 15.70
C GLY A 428 8.96 13.92 16.39
N ASN A 429 8.79 13.86 17.72
CA ASN A 429 7.97 14.82 18.47
C ASN A 429 8.83 15.94 19.08
N VAL A 430 8.28 17.15 19.13
CA VAL A 430 8.85 18.27 19.89
C VAL A 430 8.58 18.03 21.38
N VAL A 431 9.62 17.79 22.16
CA VAL A 431 9.53 17.58 23.62
C VAL A 431 10.50 18.48 24.36
N THR A 432 10.18 18.85 25.60
CA THR A 432 11.08 19.62 26.46
C THR A 432 12.34 18.82 26.81
N VAL A 433 13.44 19.51 27.15
CA VAL A 433 14.68 18.85 27.60
C VAL A 433 14.41 17.89 28.77
N ALA A 434 13.55 18.29 29.69
CA ALA A 434 13.16 17.47 30.84
C ALA A 434 12.36 16.22 30.44
N GLU A 435 11.52 16.29 29.41
CA GLU A 435 10.73 15.15 28.91
C GLU A 435 11.60 14.12 28.19
N ASP A 436 12.56 14.57 27.37
CA ASP A 436 13.52 13.67 26.70
C ASP A 436 14.46 13.01 27.72
N GLU A 437 14.98 13.76 28.70
CA GLU A 437 15.78 13.20 29.79
C GLU A 437 14.98 12.15 30.60
N ALA A 438 13.71 12.42 30.91
CA ALA A 438 12.84 11.47 31.58
C ALA A 438 12.54 10.23 30.72
N ALA A 439 12.33 10.40 29.41
CA ALA A 439 12.10 9.31 28.47
C ALA A 439 13.34 8.43 28.32
N ARG A 440 14.55 9.02 28.23
CA ARG A 440 15.82 8.31 28.18
C ARG A 440 16.11 7.57 29.49
N ALA A 441 15.88 8.20 30.64
CA ALA A 441 16.02 7.55 31.94
C ALA A 441 15.07 6.34 32.07
N THR A 442 13.83 6.49 31.62
CA THR A 442 12.84 5.40 31.60
C THR A 442 13.23 4.27 30.65
N SER A 443 13.74 4.61 29.47
CA SER A 443 14.21 3.62 28.49
C SER A 443 15.42 2.86 28.99
N GLN A 444 16.40 3.55 29.61
CA GLN A 444 17.57 2.93 30.22
C GLN A 444 17.18 2.05 31.42
N ALA A 445 16.24 2.48 32.25
CA ALA A 445 15.71 1.65 33.35
C ALA A 445 15.05 0.37 32.82
N ARG A 446 14.20 0.48 31.78
CA ARG A 446 13.58 -0.69 31.13
C ARG A 446 14.61 -1.60 30.45
N HIS A 447 15.71 -1.05 29.94
CA HIS A 447 16.79 -1.85 29.37
C HIS A 447 17.52 -2.63 30.45
N ARG A 448 17.86 -1.99 31.58
CA ARG A 448 18.47 -2.65 32.74
C ARG A 448 17.57 -3.73 33.32
N GLU A 449 16.27 -3.46 33.49
CA GLU A 449 15.30 -4.48 33.94
C GLU A 449 15.22 -5.67 32.98
N ARG A 450 15.27 -5.42 31.66
CA ARG A 450 15.30 -6.49 30.65
C ARG A 450 16.60 -7.29 30.68
N GLU A 451 17.73 -6.65 30.93
CA GLU A 451 19.02 -7.32 31.08
C GLU A 451 19.09 -8.13 32.36
N GLU A 452 18.60 -7.60 33.48
CA GLU A 452 18.48 -8.31 34.75
C GLU A 452 17.50 -9.49 34.64
N ALA A 453 16.36 -9.31 33.97
CA ALA A 453 15.42 -10.41 33.70
C ALA A 453 16.02 -11.47 32.77
N ARG A 454 16.82 -11.07 31.77
CA ARG A 454 17.56 -12.00 30.90
C ARG A 454 18.66 -12.73 31.67
N ALA A 455 19.38 -12.05 32.56
CA ALA A 455 20.41 -12.64 33.40
C ALA A 455 19.81 -13.61 34.43
N ALA A 456 18.68 -13.25 35.04
CA ALA A 456 17.93 -14.12 35.96
C ALA A 456 17.36 -15.35 35.25
N TYR A 457 16.86 -15.18 34.02
CA TYR A 457 16.40 -16.29 33.18
C TYR A 457 17.54 -17.19 32.69
N ALA A 458 18.72 -16.62 32.40
CA ALA A 458 19.91 -17.39 32.07
C ALA A 458 20.42 -18.19 33.28
N ALA A 459 20.43 -17.58 34.46
CA ALA A 459 20.83 -18.22 35.71
C ALA A 459 19.90 -19.39 36.10
N SER A 460 18.59 -19.24 35.94
CA SER A 460 17.60 -20.31 36.23
C SER A 460 17.63 -21.47 35.24
N ARG A 461 18.32 -21.33 34.10
CA ARG A 461 18.54 -22.39 33.11
C ARG A 461 19.87 -23.12 33.31
N SER A 462 20.78 -22.54 34.11
CA SER A 462 22.10 -23.11 34.46
C SER A 462 22.13 -23.81 35.83
N SER A 463 21.04 -23.71 36.60
CA SER A 463 20.74 -24.53 37.79
C SER A 463 19.82 -25.68 37.41
#